data_AF-A0A7W6LDR7-F1
#
_entry.id   AF-A0A7W6LDR7-F1
#
_cell.length_a   1.000
_cell.length_b   1.000
_cell.length_c   1.000
_cell.angle_alpha   90.00
_cell.angle_beta   90.00
_cell.angle_gamma   90.00
#
_symmetry.space_group_name_H-M   'P 1'
#
loop_
_entity.id
_entity.type
_entity.pdbx_description
1 polymer ?
#
loop_
_entity_poly.entity_id
_entity_poly.type
_entity_poly.pdbx_seq_one_letter_code
_entity_poly.pdbx_strand_id
1 'polypeptide(L)'
;MAMNEASGSFAARLSHLYGNIRNCFQTLSELDELGPELQSEIAADLGIDRHRLLELNRLAANGAEEMERLMQALHIDPVEVRLLSPNQFREMQSNCSHCASKEQCRHDLGMHQAPENFAAYCVNAGEMNALRVQPDLLVD
;
A
#
# COMPACT_ATOMS: atom_id res chain seq x y z
N MET A 1 -47.82 -2.21 0.02
CA MET A 1 -47.19 -1.28 0.98
C MET A 1 -45.84 -1.88 1.31
N ALA A 2 -44.82 -1.49 0.55
CA ALA A 2 -43.44 -1.95 0.71
C ALA A 2 -42.69 -0.90 1.53
N MET A 3 -41.87 -1.35 2.48
CA MET A 3 -40.66 -0.71 3.00
C MET A 3 -40.29 -1.42 4.30
N ASN A 4 -39.19 -2.19 4.30
CA ASN A 4 -38.08 -2.07 5.27
C ASN A 4 -37.13 -3.30 5.22
N GLU A 5 -36.27 -3.38 4.20
CA GLU A 5 -35.11 -4.30 4.17
C GLU A 5 -33.78 -3.59 3.79
N ALA A 6 -33.78 -2.27 3.61
CA ALA A 6 -32.64 -1.57 3.01
C ALA A 6 -31.50 -1.23 4.00
N SER A 7 -31.76 -1.23 5.32
CA SER A 7 -30.80 -0.70 6.30
C SER A 7 -29.73 -1.71 6.75
N GLY A 8 -29.96 -3.03 6.60
CA GLY A 8 -28.96 -4.07 6.92
C GLY A 8 -27.88 -4.25 5.84
N SER A 9 -28.08 -3.64 4.67
CA SER A 9 -27.29 -3.87 3.46
C SER A 9 -26.11 -2.91 3.32
N PHE A 10 -26.24 -1.66 3.76
CA PHE A 10 -25.20 -0.65 3.55
C PHE A 10 -23.96 -0.91 4.40
N ALA A 11 -24.11 -1.17 5.70
CA ALA A 11 -22.98 -1.47 6.58
C ALA A 11 -22.28 -2.79 6.23
N ALA A 12 -23.05 -3.81 5.83
CA ALA A 12 -22.50 -5.09 5.38
C ALA A 12 -21.75 -4.95 4.05
N ARG A 13 -22.29 -4.20 3.08
CA ARG A 13 -21.60 -3.88 1.82
C ARG A 13 -20.40 -2.99 2.04
N LEU A 14 -20.47 -2.00 2.93
CA LEU A 14 -19.32 -1.16 3.28
C LEU A 14 -18.24 -2.00 3.98
N SER A 15 -18.59 -2.93 4.87
CA SER A 15 -17.62 -3.81 5.53
C SER A 15 -17.03 -4.86 4.59
N HIS A 16 -17.81 -5.36 3.62
CA HIS A 16 -17.30 -6.19 2.53
C HIS A 16 -16.43 -5.39 1.58
N LEU A 17 -16.79 -4.15 1.26
CA LEU A 17 -16.05 -3.26 0.38
C LEU A 17 -14.75 -2.82 1.05
N TYR A 18 -14.78 -2.39 2.32
CA TYR A 18 -13.58 -2.10 3.12
C TYR A 18 -12.75 -3.36 3.36
N GLY A 19 -13.37 -4.53 3.56
CA GLY A 19 -12.67 -5.81 3.73
C GLY A 19 -12.01 -6.30 2.43
N ASN A 20 -12.71 -6.15 1.30
CA ASN A 20 -12.22 -6.51 -0.03
C ASN A 20 -11.18 -5.50 -0.52
N ILE A 21 -11.35 -4.20 -0.28
CA ILE A 21 -10.33 -3.18 -0.57
C ILE A 21 -9.08 -3.41 0.30
N ARG A 22 -9.25 -3.65 1.61
CA ARG A 22 -8.16 -3.96 2.55
C ARG A 22 -7.44 -5.29 2.22
N ASN A 23 -8.13 -6.24 1.59
CA ASN A 23 -7.58 -7.50 1.10
C ASN A 23 -7.15 -7.48 -0.39
N CYS A 24 -7.54 -6.50 -1.19
CA CYS A 24 -7.13 -6.36 -2.59
C CYS A 24 -5.84 -5.53 -2.67
N PHE A 25 -5.57 -4.70 -1.67
CA PHE A 25 -4.25 -4.10 -1.44
C PHE A 25 -3.24 -5.08 -0.81
N GLN A 26 -3.46 -6.40 -0.88
CA GLN A 26 -2.43 -7.37 -0.52
C GLN A 26 -1.32 -7.44 -1.58
N THR A 27 -1.62 -7.11 -2.84
CA THR A 27 -0.61 -7.07 -3.90
C THR A 27 -1.07 -6.08 -4.97
N LEU A 28 -0.34 -4.98 -5.15
CA LEU A 28 -0.62 -3.99 -6.21
C LEU A 28 -0.59 -4.59 -7.63
N SER A 29 -0.05 -5.80 -7.75
CA SER A 29 -0.06 -6.69 -8.91
C SER A 29 -1.40 -7.39 -9.17
N GLU A 30 -2.23 -7.64 -8.15
CA GLU A 30 -3.39 -8.53 -8.29
C GLU A 30 -4.49 -7.95 -9.19
N LEU A 31 -4.78 -6.65 -9.09
CA LEU A 31 -5.87 -6.06 -9.89
C LEU A 31 -5.55 -6.06 -11.40
N ASP A 32 -4.30 -5.80 -11.78
CA ASP A 32 -3.85 -5.89 -13.18
C ASP A 32 -3.79 -7.35 -13.66
N GLU A 33 -3.64 -8.32 -12.74
CA GLU A 33 -3.72 -9.75 -13.01
C GLU A 33 -5.16 -10.28 -13.12
N LEU A 34 -6.15 -9.56 -12.59
CA LEU A 34 -7.57 -9.90 -12.77
C LEU A 34 -7.98 -9.67 -14.23
N GLY A 35 -8.75 -10.60 -14.79
CA GLY A 35 -9.33 -10.45 -16.13
C GLY A 35 -10.25 -9.21 -16.23
N PRO A 36 -10.43 -8.65 -17.44
CA PRO A 36 -11.17 -7.41 -17.65
C PRO A 36 -12.65 -7.49 -17.26
N GLU A 37 -13.25 -8.68 -17.27
CA GLU A 37 -14.61 -8.91 -16.80
C GLU A 37 -14.72 -8.66 -15.30
N LEU A 38 -13.85 -9.28 -14.51
CA LEU A 38 -13.85 -9.15 -13.05
C LEU A 38 -13.47 -7.74 -12.59
N GLN A 39 -12.53 -7.08 -13.29
CA GLN A 39 -12.24 -5.66 -13.07
C GLN A 39 -13.48 -4.77 -13.28
N SER A 40 -14.31 -5.10 -14.27
CA SER A 40 -15.53 -4.33 -14.56
C SER A 40 -16.62 -4.58 -13.52
N GLU A 41 -16.72 -5.79 -12.98
CA GLU A 41 -17.64 -6.12 -11.86
C GLU A 41 -17.26 -5.34 -10.60
N ILE A 42 -15.97 -5.33 -10.22
CA ILE A 42 -15.47 -4.56 -9.08
C ILE A 42 -15.72 -3.06 -9.27
N ALA A 43 -15.49 -2.54 -10.48
CA ALA A 43 -15.75 -1.14 -10.78
C ALA A 43 -17.25 -0.80 -10.65
N ALA A 44 -18.13 -1.67 -11.15
CA ALA A 44 -19.58 -1.50 -11.05
C ALA A 44 -20.06 -1.53 -9.59
N ASP A 45 -19.53 -2.43 -8.76
CA ASP A 45 -19.80 -2.47 -7.32
C ASP A 45 -19.39 -1.19 -6.59
N LEU A 46 -18.33 -0.54 -7.09
CA LEU A 46 -17.83 0.76 -6.60
C LEU A 46 -18.54 1.96 -7.23
N GLY A 47 -19.43 1.76 -8.20
CA GLY A 47 -20.12 2.83 -8.93
C GLY A 47 -19.18 3.69 -9.80
N ILE A 48 -18.03 3.15 -10.20
CA ILE A 48 -17.06 3.80 -11.08
C ILE A 48 -16.87 2.97 -12.36
N ASP A 49 -16.26 3.55 -13.38
CA ASP A 49 -15.86 2.78 -14.56
C ASP A 49 -14.51 2.06 -14.33
N ARG A 50 -14.25 1.03 -15.15
CA ARG A 50 -13.02 0.23 -15.07
C ARG A 50 -11.75 1.07 -15.22
N HIS A 51 -11.77 2.08 -16.09
CA HIS A 51 -10.60 2.94 -16.28
C HIS A 51 -10.30 3.73 -15.01
N ARG A 52 -11.33 4.27 -14.35
CA ARG A 52 -11.18 4.94 -13.06
C ARG A 52 -10.68 4.01 -11.96
N LEU A 53 -11.14 2.76 -11.95
CA LEU A 53 -10.64 1.73 -11.03
C LEU A 53 -9.13 1.47 -11.23
N LEU A 54 -8.68 1.29 -12.47
CA LEU A 54 -7.25 1.07 -12.79
C LEU A 54 -6.39 2.30 -12.48
N GLU A 55 -6.92 3.51 -12.69
CA GLU A 55 -6.25 4.75 -12.32
C GLU A 55 -6.05 4.84 -10.80
N LEU A 56 -7.09 4.54 -10.01
CA LEU A 56 -7.01 4.49 -8.56
C LEU A 56 -6.03 3.42 -8.08
N ASN A 57 -6.00 2.26 -8.73
CA ASN A 57 -5.03 1.20 -8.43
C ASN A 57 -3.59 1.66 -8.66
N ARG A 58 -3.32 2.33 -9.78
CA ARG A 58 -1.99 2.89 -10.09
C ARG A 58 -1.59 3.99 -9.11
N LEU A 59 -2.51 4.86 -8.73
CA LEU A 59 -2.25 5.92 -7.75
C LEU A 59 -2.00 5.34 -6.36
N ALA A 60 -2.74 4.30 -5.97
CA ALA A 60 -2.49 3.55 -4.74
C ALA A 60 -1.15 2.80 -4.80
N ALA A 61 -0.78 2.25 -5.97
CA ALA A 61 0.49 1.55 -6.16
C ALA A 61 1.70 2.47 -6.03
N ASN A 62 1.61 3.65 -6.62
CA ASN A 62 2.68 4.64 -6.61
C ASN A 62 2.70 5.47 -5.31
N GLY A 63 1.71 5.28 -4.42
CA GLY A 63 1.57 6.03 -3.18
C GLY A 63 2.73 5.83 -2.22
N ALA A 64 3.46 4.71 -2.27
CA ALA A 64 4.51 4.38 -1.31
C ALA A 64 5.84 3.93 -1.95
N GLU A 65 6.10 4.29 -3.21
CA GLU A 65 7.34 3.92 -3.92
C GLU A 65 8.59 4.30 -3.10
N GLU A 66 8.58 5.45 -2.42
CA GLU A 66 9.70 5.88 -1.58
C GLU A 66 9.96 4.95 -0.39
N MET A 67 8.94 4.26 0.13
CA MET A 67 9.10 3.29 1.21
C MET A 67 9.99 2.14 0.76
N GLU A 68 9.65 1.51 -0.37
CA GLU A 68 10.37 0.35 -0.88
C GLU A 68 11.79 0.74 -1.34
N ARG A 69 11.95 1.91 -1.95
CA ARG A 69 13.27 2.45 -2.30
C ARG A 69 14.13 2.76 -1.08
N LEU A 70 13.52 3.27 -0.02
CA LEU A 70 14.23 3.47 1.25
C LEU A 70 14.60 2.13 1.88
N MET A 71 13.72 1.13 1.90
CA MET A 71 14.06 -0.22 2.36
C MET A 71 15.32 -0.74 1.66
N GLN A 72 15.36 -0.66 0.32
CA GLN A 72 16.53 -1.07 -0.46
C GLN A 72 17.79 -0.27 -0.09
N ALA A 73 17.69 1.06 0.04
CA ALA A 73 18.81 1.91 0.46
C ALA A 73 19.31 1.59 1.90
N LEU A 74 18.46 1.00 2.73
CA LEU A 74 18.78 0.55 4.08
C LEU A 74 19.20 -0.93 4.16
N HIS A 75 19.33 -1.60 3.01
CA HIS A 75 19.60 -3.03 2.86
C HIS A 75 18.50 -3.95 3.43
N ILE A 76 17.24 -3.52 3.35
CA ILE A 76 16.06 -4.34 3.66
C ILE A 76 15.42 -4.78 2.34
N ASP A 77 15.10 -6.06 2.20
CA ASP A 77 14.35 -6.57 1.05
C ASP A 77 12.83 -6.33 1.22
N PRO A 78 12.21 -5.43 0.43
CA PRO A 78 10.78 -5.16 0.53
C PRO A 78 9.89 -6.35 0.12
N VAL A 79 10.40 -7.31 -0.66
CA VAL A 79 9.67 -8.54 -1.03
C VAL A 79 9.60 -9.47 0.17
N GLU A 80 10.71 -9.71 0.85
CA GLU A 80 10.74 -10.54 2.05
C GLU A 80 9.90 -9.94 3.20
N VAL A 81 9.96 -8.62 3.42
CA VAL A 81 9.11 -7.95 4.42
C VAL A 81 7.63 -8.18 4.12
N ARG A 82 7.24 -8.12 2.84
CA ARG A 82 5.85 -8.34 2.40
C ARG A 82 5.40 -9.78 2.60
N LEU A 83 6.29 -10.75 2.39
CA LEU A 83 6.02 -12.17 2.56
C LEU A 83 5.96 -12.57 4.04
N LEU A 84 6.96 -12.16 4.82
CA LEU A 84 7.13 -12.56 6.23
C LEU A 84 6.27 -11.73 7.18
N SER A 85 6.06 -10.45 6.88
CA SER A 85 5.33 -9.50 7.73
C SER A 85 4.30 -8.65 6.96
N PRO A 86 3.32 -9.27 6.26
CA PRO A 86 2.39 -8.57 5.36
C PRO A 86 1.56 -7.46 6.03
N ASN A 87 1.19 -7.63 7.30
CA ASN A 87 0.43 -6.60 8.03
C ASN A 87 1.28 -5.37 8.34
N GLN A 88 2.54 -5.57 8.77
CA GLN A 88 3.48 -4.48 9.03
C GLN A 88 3.82 -3.73 7.74
N PHE A 89 4.06 -4.47 6.64
CA PHE A 89 4.31 -3.87 5.33
C PHE A 89 3.17 -2.94 4.90
N ARG A 90 1.90 -3.38 5.05
CA ARG A 90 0.73 -2.56 4.69
C ARG A 90 0.55 -1.33 5.56
N GLU A 91 0.81 -1.45 6.86
CA GLU A 91 0.75 -0.30 7.77
C GLU A 91 1.80 0.75 7.38
N MET A 92 3.05 0.32 7.16
CA MET A 92 4.11 1.20 6.69
C MET A 92 3.78 1.81 5.31
N GLN A 93 3.19 1.04 4.40
CA GLN A 93 2.78 1.50 3.08
C GLN A 93 1.70 2.60 3.17
N SER A 94 0.70 2.41 4.02
CA SER A 94 -0.34 3.40 4.28
C SER A 94 0.25 4.68 4.88
N ASN A 95 1.10 4.55 5.89
CA ASN A 95 1.78 5.69 6.52
C ASN A 95 2.63 6.46 5.50
N CYS A 96 3.41 5.75 4.68
CA CYS A 96 4.24 6.37 3.64
C CYS A 96 3.39 7.11 2.61
N SER A 97 2.23 6.56 2.22
CA SER A 97 1.32 7.17 1.25
C SER A 97 0.77 8.53 1.68
N HIS A 98 0.63 8.74 2.99
CA HIS A 98 0.19 10.00 3.57
C HIS A 98 1.34 10.89 4.10
N CYS A 99 2.60 10.50 3.86
CA CYS A 99 3.75 11.24 4.37
C CYS A 99 3.91 12.60 3.66
N ALA A 100 3.99 13.67 4.45
CA ALA A 100 4.21 15.03 3.93
C ALA A 100 5.66 15.27 3.44
N SER A 101 6.62 14.46 3.90
CA SER A 101 8.06 14.65 3.63
C SER A 101 8.57 13.87 2.41
N LYS A 102 7.69 13.46 1.49
CA LYS A 102 8.07 12.65 0.31
C LYS A 102 9.08 13.35 -0.59
N GLU A 103 8.99 14.65 -0.78
CA GLU A 103 9.94 15.41 -1.60
C GLU A 103 11.36 15.35 -1.01
N GLN A 104 11.49 15.52 0.31
CA GLN A 104 12.77 15.34 1.01
C GLN A 104 13.29 13.91 0.87
N CYS A 105 12.41 12.91 1.05
CA CYS A 105 12.77 11.51 0.89
C CYS A 105 13.34 11.23 -0.51
N ARG A 106 12.66 11.68 -1.56
CA ARG A 106 13.12 11.53 -2.95
C ARG A 106 14.44 12.25 -3.20
N HIS A 107 14.62 13.45 -2.64
CA HIS A 107 15.87 14.19 -2.74
C HIS A 107 17.04 13.41 -2.12
N ASP A 108 16.89 12.96 -0.87
CA ASP A 108 17.93 12.23 -0.15
C ASP A 108 18.21 10.86 -0.79
N LEU A 109 17.19 10.18 -1.30
CA LEU A 109 17.35 8.95 -2.07
C LEU A 109 18.15 9.19 -3.35
N GLY A 110 17.88 10.30 -4.05
CA GLY A 110 18.62 10.68 -5.26
C GLY A 110 20.07 11.11 -5.00
N MET A 111 20.36 11.62 -3.79
CA MET A 111 21.70 12.00 -3.35
C MET A 111 22.45 10.89 -2.60
N HIS A 112 21.83 9.70 -2.46
CA HIS A 112 22.34 8.59 -1.64
C HIS A 112 22.57 8.94 -0.15
N GLN A 113 21.87 9.94 0.37
CA GLN A 113 21.95 10.42 1.76
C GLN A 113 20.79 9.91 2.62
N ALA A 114 19.80 9.25 2.02
CA ALA A 114 18.65 8.73 2.73
C ALA A 114 19.02 7.82 3.92
N PRO A 115 20.02 6.92 3.85
CA PRO A 115 20.37 6.05 4.99
C PRO A 115 20.81 6.80 6.26
N GLU A 116 21.33 8.01 6.10
CA GLU A 116 21.82 8.87 7.18
C GLU A 116 20.71 9.80 7.69
N ASN A 117 19.84 10.27 6.79
CA ASN A 117 18.92 11.37 7.08
C ASN A 117 17.47 10.93 7.36
N PHE A 118 17.04 9.74 6.91
CA PHE A 118 15.62 9.35 6.92
C PHE A 118 14.97 9.44 8.30
N ALA A 119 15.73 9.19 9.37
CA ALA A 119 15.23 9.23 10.74
C ALA A 119 14.67 10.61 11.15
N ALA A 120 15.07 11.69 10.47
CA ALA A 120 14.60 13.03 10.75
C ALA A 120 13.21 13.36 10.16
N TYR A 121 12.75 12.61 9.15
CA TYR A 121 11.51 12.96 8.42
C TYR A 121 10.60 11.77 8.07
N CYS A 122 11.11 10.54 8.07
CA CYS A 122 10.34 9.38 7.68
C CYS A 122 9.40 8.96 8.80
N VAL A 123 8.09 8.91 8.51
CA VAL A 123 7.06 8.46 9.45
C VAL A 123 7.26 7.00 9.90
N ASN A 124 7.92 6.17 9.07
CA ASN A 124 8.20 4.77 9.37
C ASN A 124 9.63 4.56 9.91
N ALA A 125 10.32 5.59 10.39
CA ALA A 125 11.73 5.47 10.77
C ALA A 125 11.97 4.44 11.88
N GLY A 126 11.03 4.30 12.83
CA GLY A 126 11.12 3.31 13.90
C GLY A 126 11.05 1.89 13.36
N GLU A 127 10.06 1.62 12.50
CA GLU A 127 9.83 0.32 11.87
C GLU A 127 10.99 -0.05 10.95
N MET A 128 11.48 0.89 10.13
CA MET A 128 12.65 0.67 9.29
C MET A 128 13.86 0.23 10.12
N ASN A 129 14.16 0.90 11.23
CA ASN A 129 15.27 0.49 12.10
C ASN A 129 15.05 -0.89 12.74
N ALA A 130 13.82 -1.23 13.08
CA ALA A 130 13.47 -2.56 13.61
C ALA A 130 13.61 -3.67 12.55
N LEU A 131 13.35 -3.37 11.28
CA LEU A 131 13.54 -4.32 10.17
C LEU A 131 15.04 -4.57 9.89
N ARG A 132 15.89 -3.55 9.98
CA ARG A 132 17.35 -3.65 9.72
C ARG A 132 18.10 -4.60 10.65
N VAL A 133 17.52 -4.96 11.79
CA VAL A 133 18.13 -5.87 12.76
C VAL A 133 17.64 -7.31 12.61
N GLN A 134 16.76 -7.58 11.64
CA GLN A 134 16.24 -8.92 11.34
C GLN A 134 17.10 -9.58 10.25
N PRO A 135 17.81 -10.67 10.56
CA PRO A 135 18.73 -11.30 9.61
C PRO A 135 18.05 -11.80 8.33
N ASP A 136 16.82 -12.31 8.45
CA ASP A 136 16.07 -12.92 7.34
C ASP A 136 15.56 -11.89 6.31
N LEU A 137 15.75 -10.59 6.58
CA LEU A 137 15.26 -9.48 5.75
C LEU A 137 16.37 -8.68 5.07
N LEU A 138 17.62 -9.06 5.28
CA LEU A 138 18.77 -8.35 4.71
C LEU A 138 19.09 -8.89 3.31
N VAL A 139 19.32 -7.96 2.39
CA VAL A 139 19.83 -8.29 1.04
C VAL A 139 21.34 -8.50 1.12
N ASP A 140 21.83 -9.63 0.58
CA ASP A 140 23.26 -9.95 0.45
C ASP A 140 24.03 -8.94 -0.43
#